data_AF-A0A662HPB9-F1
#
_entry.id   AF-A0A662HPB9-F1
#
_cell.length_a   1.000
_cell.length_b   1.000
_cell.length_c   1.000
_cell.angle_alpha   90.00
_cell.angle_beta   90.00
_cell.angle_gamma   90.00
#
_symmetry.space_group_name_H-M   'P 1'
#
loop_
_entity.id
_entity.type
_entity.pdbx_description
1 polymer ?
#
loop_
_entity_poly.entity_id
_entity_poly.type
_entity_poly.pdbx_seq_one_letter_code
_entity_poly.pdbx_strand_id
1 'polypeptide(L)' 'MKLDVFFSQLAHKIRASEVRELLKWQEKKKIISFGGGFPDPELYPVDELADIARDVIL' A
#
# COMPACT_ATOMS: atom_id res chain seq x y z
N MET A 1 -3.92 -27.93 -1.74
CA MET A 1 -3.99 -28.07 -0.27
C MET A 1 -4.83 -26.90 0.27
N LYS A 2 -5.83 -27.17 1.11
CA LYS A 2 -6.66 -26.14 1.74
C LYS A 2 -5.92 -25.61 2.99
N LEU A 3 -5.44 -24.37 2.95
CA LEU A 3 -4.67 -23.74 4.03
C LEU A 3 -5.56 -23.14 5.12
N ASP A 4 -6.83 -22.92 4.81
CA ASP A 4 -7.85 -22.34 5.69
C ASP A 4 -8.08 -23.14 6.98
N VAL A 5 -7.83 -24.46 6.95
CA VAL A 5 -7.96 -25.33 8.12
C VAL A 5 -6.96 -25.03 9.24
N PHE A 6 -5.88 -24.30 8.93
CA PHE A 6 -4.84 -23.91 9.89
C PHE A 6 -5.03 -22.50 10.43
N PHE A 7 -6.03 -21.76 9.96
CA PHE A 7 -6.25 -20.37 10.38
C PHE A 7 -6.94 -20.28 11.73
N SER A 8 -6.58 -19.25 12.50
CA SER A 8 -7.25 -18.94 13.76
C SER A 8 -8.65 -18.36 13.50
N GLN A 9 -9.52 -18.42 14.51
CA GLN A 9 -10.83 -17.76 14.45
C GLN A 9 -10.73 -16.26 14.16
N LEU A 10 -9.63 -15.61 14.58
CA LEU A 10 -9.35 -14.22 14.28
C LEU A 10 -9.09 -14.03 12.78
N ALA A 11 -8.20 -14.84 12.20
CA ALA A 11 -7.88 -14.77 10.78
C ALA A 11 -9.12 -14.94 9.89
N HIS A 12 -10.06 -15.82 10.29
CA HIS A 12 -11.33 -15.98 9.57
C HIS A 12 -12.24 -14.73 9.61
N LYS A 13 -12.05 -13.82 10.56
CA LYS A 13 -12.82 -12.56 10.67
C LYS A 13 -12.18 -11.41 9.90
N ILE A 14 -10.91 -11.52 9.52
CA ILE A 14 -10.22 -10.48 8.74
C ILE A 14 -10.89 -10.36 7.36
N ARG A 15 -11.06 -9.12 6.89
CA ARG A 15 -11.60 -8.79 5.57
C ARG A 15 -10.65 -7.83 4.86
N ALA A 16 -10.66 -7.87 3.53
CA ALA A 16 -9.93 -6.90 2.73
C ALA A 16 -10.60 -5.52 2.86
N SER A 17 -9.80 -4.46 2.88
CA SER A 17 -10.30 -3.09 2.85
C SER A 17 -10.71 -2.73 1.43
N GLU A 18 -11.95 -2.30 1.24
CA GLU A 18 -12.50 -1.84 -0.03
C GLU A 18 -11.70 -0.64 -0.57
N VAL A 19 -11.28 0.28 0.31
CA VAL A 19 -10.43 1.42 -0.04
C VAL A 19 -9.08 0.95 -0.59
N ARG A 20 -8.42 -0.01 0.08
CA ARG A 20 -7.16 -0.59 -0.41
C ARG A 20 -7.34 -1.27 -1.76
N GLU A 21 -8.44 -1.99 -1.97
CA GLU A 21 -8.70 -2.65 -3.24
C GLU A 21 -8.90 -1.65 -4.39
N LEU A 22 -9.53 -0.50 -4.13
CA LEU A 22 -9.65 0.59 -5.10
C LEU A 22 -8.30 1.23 -5.45
N LEU A 23 -7.41 1.43 -4.46
CA LEU A 23 -6.08 2.02 -4.69
C LEU A 23 -5.22 1.21 -5.66
N LYS A 24 -5.37 -0.12 -5.70
CA LYS A 24 -4.66 -0.98 -6.68
C LYS A 24 -4.96 -0.63 -8.14
N TRP A 25 -6.04 0.10 -8.40
CA TRP A 25 -6.43 0.50 -9.75
C TRP A 25 -5.82 1.82 -10.20
N GLN A 26 -5.30 2.64 -9.29
CA GLN A 26 -4.70 3.94 -9.60
C GLN A 26 -3.49 3.81 -10.54
N GLU A 27 -2.66 2.79 -10.37
CA GLU A 27 -1.46 2.58 -11.20
C GLU A 27 -1.81 2.13 -12.63
N LYS A 28 -3.05 1.73 -12.90
CA LYS A 28 -3.49 1.33 -14.23
C LYS A 28 -3.87 2.57 -15.03
N LYS A 29 -3.10 2.86 -16.09
CA LYS A 29 -3.23 4.00 -17.02
C LYS A 29 -4.61 4.18 -17.72
N LYS A 30 -5.63 3.40 -17.37
CA LYS A 30 -6.97 3.43 -17.96
C LYS A 30 -8.03 4.03 -17.03
N ILE A 31 -7.66 4.48 -15.83
CA ILE A 31 -8.59 4.98 -14.81
C ILE A 31 -8.09 6.32 -14.29
N ILE A 32 -8.99 7.30 -14.18
CA ILE A 32 -8.77 8.53 -13.43
C ILE A 32 -9.39 8.32 -12.05
N SER A 33 -8.57 8.35 -11.00
CA SER A 33 -9.00 8.06 -9.63
C SER A 33 -9.15 9.35 -8.82
N PHE A 34 -10.38 9.68 -8.44
CA PHE A 34 -10.69 10.74 -7.46
C PHE A 34 -10.96 10.21 -6.05
N GLY A 35 -11.01 8.88 -5.88
CA GLY A 35 -11.30 8.22 -4.59
C GLY A 35 -10.07 8.03 -3.70
N GLY A 36 -8.98 8.76 -3.97
CA GLY A 36 -7.70 8.64 -3.26
C GLY A 36 -7.55 9.61 -2.10
N GLY A 37 -6.65 9.28 -1.17
CA GLY A 37 -6.16 10.15 -0.10
C GLY A 37 -4.64 10.05 0.07
N PHE A 38 -3.94 9.66 -0.99
CA PHE A 38 -2.48 9.55 -1.01
C PHE A 38 -1.87 10.89 -1.45
N PRO A 39 -0.71 11.29 -0.91
CA PRO A 39 0.02 12.45 -1.39
C PRO A 39 0.51 12.24 -2.83
N ASP A 40 0.70 13.35 -3.55
CA ASP A 40 1.35 13.33 -4.85
C ASP A 40 2.82 12.85 -4.69
N PRO A 41 3.24 11.76 -5.39
CA PRO A 41 4.61 11.26 -5.30
C PRO A 41 5.69 12.27 -5.71
N GLU A 42 5.37 13.23 -6.57
CA GLU A 42 6.33 14.27 -6.98
C GLU A 42 6.66 15.26 -5.85
N LEU A 43 5.83 15.30 -4.81
CA LEU A 43 6.07 16.14 -3.63
C LEU A 43 6.96 15.45 -2.58
N TYR A 44 7.37 14.20 -2.81
CA TYR A 44 8.24 13.51 -1.87
C TYR A 44 9.70 14.00 -2.00
N PRO A 45 10.35 14.37 -0.87
CA PRO A 45 11.76 14.74 -0.83
C PRO A 45 12.67 13.49 -0.93
N VAL A 46 12.58 12.76 -2.03
CA VAL A 46 13.21 11.42 -2.16
C VAL A 46 14.73 11.49 -2.02
N ASP A 47 15.37 12.49 -2.63
CA ASP A 47 16.83 12.63 -2.62
C ASP A 47 17.36 12.94 -1.21
N GLU A 48 16.73 13.88 -0.51
CA GLU A 48 17.09 14.25 0.86
C GLU A 48 16.88 13.08 1.84
N LEU A 49 15.77 12.35 1.69
CA LEU A 49 15.53 11.15 2.48
C LEU A 49 16.55 10.05 2.19
N ALA A 50 17.00 9.92 0.95
CA ALA A 50 18.02 8.94 0.56
C ALA A 50 19.39 9.26 1.17
N ASP A 51 19.78 10.54 1.20
CA ASP A 51 21.02 10.98 1.84
C ASP A 51 20.98 10.75 3.36
N ILE A 52 19.87 11.13 4.02
CA ILE A 52 19.69 10.85 5.45
C ILE A 52 19.74 9.34 5.73
N ALA A 53 19.09 8.53 4.89
CA ALA A 53 19.10 7.08 5.06
C ALA A 53 20.50 6.49 4.91
N ARG A 54 21.30 7.01 3.97
CA ARG A 54 22.72 6.62 3.82
C ARG A 54 23.49 6.96 5.08
N ASP A 55 23.30 8.14 5.66
CA ASP A 55 24.06 8.58 6.83
C ASP A 55 23.70 7.84 8.12
N VAL A 56 22.43 7.42 8.26
CA VAL A 56 21.91 6.82 9.51
C VAL A 56 21.96 5.29 9.49
N ILE A 57 21.71 4.67 8.33
CA ILE A 57 21.54 3.22 8.23
C ILE A 57 22.81 2.50 7.74
N LEU A 58 23.60 3.14 6.85
CA LEU A 58 24.81 2.55 6.24
C LEU A 58 26.09 3.07 6.92
#